data_AF-A0A7V9SKJ3-F1
#
_entry.id   AF-A0A7V9SKJ3-F1
#
_cell.length_a   1.000
_cell.length_b   1.000
_cell.length_c   1.000
_cell.angle_alpha   90.00
_cell.angle_beta   90.00
_cell.angle_gamma   90.00
#
_symmetry.space_group_name_H-M   'P 1'
#
loop_
_entity.id
_entity.type
_entity.pdbx_description
1 polymer ?
#
loop_
_entity_poly.entity_id
_entity_poly.type
_entity_poly.pdbx_seq_one_letter_code
_entity_poly.pdbx_strand_id
1 'polypeptide(L)' 'MDQSRGRHGTTVSAVAVAWVIAWTGVTGAIVGARSAEQVDGWIAASRVRLSGEDLEEIGQAAEAAAHIPV' A
#
# COMPACT_ATOMS: atom_id res chain seq x y z
N MET A 1 5.41 -15.24 -3.14
CA MET A 1 5.93 -14.56 -1.91
C MET A 1 4.80 -14.44 -0.88
N ASP A 2 4.99 -14.82 0.38
CA ASP A 2 3.95 -14.74 1.43
C ASP A 2 3.93 -13.34 2.07
N GLN A 3 3.03 -12.48 1.58
CA GLN A 3 2.74 -11.16 2.15
C GLN A 3 1.54 -11.34 3.09
N SER A 4 1.80 -11.56 4.38
CA SER A 4 0.79 -11.84 5.41
C SER A 4 -0.47 -10.99 5.22
N ARG A 5 -1.60 -11.68 5.02
CA ARG A 5 -2.89 -11.05 4.69
C ARG A 5 -3.49 -10.43 5.95
N GLY A 6 -3.47 -9.10 6.03
CA GLY A 6 -4.11 -8.32 7.10
C GLY A 6 -5.61 -8.10 6.88
N ARG A 7 -6.18 -7.10 7.56
CA ARG A 7 -7.61 -6.71 7.54
C ARG A 7 -8.26 -6.65 6.15
N HIS A 8 -7.49 -6.30 5.13
CA HIS A 8 -7.98 -6.15 3.74
C HIS A 8 -7.90 -7.43 2.89
N GLY A 9 -7.45 -8.56 3.45
CA GLY A 9 -7.37 -9.84 2.75
C GLY A 9 -6.42 -9.83 1.53
N THR A 10 -5.58 -8.81 1.42
CA THR A 10 -4.68 -8.54 0.29
C THR A 10 -3.23 -8.41 0.77
N THR A 11 -2.30 -8.22 -0.15
CA THR A 11 -0.87 -8.05 0.16
C THR A 11 -0.59 -6.66 0.72
N VAL A 12 0.49 -6.54 1.51
CA VAL A 12 1.04 -5.24 1.95
C VAL A 12 1.33 -4.33 0.75
N SER A 13 1.83 -4.89 -0.35
CA SER A 13 2.14 -4.18 -1.58
C SER A 13 0.88 -3.55 -2.20
N ALA A 14 -0.23 -4.29 -2.22
CA ALA A 14 -1.51 -3.77 -2.70
C ALA A 14 -2.06 -2.67 -1.78
N VAL A 15 -1.90 -2.81 -0.46
CA VAL A 15 -2.29 -1.78 0.51
C VAL A 15 -1.48 -0.49 0.31
N ALA A 16 -0.16 -0.60 0.12
CA ALA A 16 0.71 0.56 -0.12
C ALA A 16 0.31 1.32 -1.39
N VAL A 17 0.04 0.61 -2.49
CA VAL A 17 -0.44 1.24 -3.74
C VAL A 17 -1.81 1.89 -3.54
N ALA A 18 -2.72 1.22 -2.82
CA ALA A 18 -4.05 1.76 -2.50
C ALA A 18 -3.98 3.03 -1.64
N TRP A 19 -3.04 3.09 -0.70
CA TRP A 19 -2.81 4.28 0.13
C TRP A 19 -2.35 5.47 -0.69
N VAL A 20 -1.40 5.28 -1.62
CA VAL A 20 -0.92 6.38 -2.51
C VAL A 20 -2.08 6.98 -3.33
N ILE A 21 -2.93 6.14 -3.92
CA ILE A 21 -4.05 6.61 -4.76
C ILE A 21 -5.28 7.10 -3.96
N ALA A 22 -5.31 6.92 -2.64
CA ALA A 22 -6.41 7.38 -1.80
C ALA A 22 -6.40 8.90 -1.58
N TRP A 23 -5.28 9.57 -1.85
CA TRP A 23 -5.12 11.01 -1.64
C TRP A 23 -5.78 11.84 -2.74
N THR A 24 -6.49 12.90 -2.33
CA THR A 24 -7.11 13.83 -3.28
C THR A 24 -6.05 14.49 -4.16
N GLY A 25 -6.26 14.46 -5.47
CA GLY A 25 -5.32 14.99 -6.46
C GLY A 25 -4.32 13.96 -7.02
N VAL A 26 -4.26 12.75 -6.45
CA VAL A 26 -3.46 11.64 -7.00
C VAL A 26 -4.33 10.81 -7.95
N THR A 27 -3.96 10.75 -9.22
CA THR A 27 -4.68 9.96 -10.24
C THR A 27 -4.10 8.56 -10.47
N GLY A 28 -2.89 8.28 -9.99
CA GLY A 28 -2.27 6.98 -10.12
C GLY A 28 -0.94 6.87 -9.37
N ALA A 29 -0.50 5.63 -9.15
CA ALA A 29 0.77 5.30 -8.53
C ALA A 29 1.66 4.52 -9.52
N ILE A 30 2.91 4.95 -9.68
CA ILE A 30 3.90 4.25 -10.51
C ILE A 30 4.67 3.30 -9.60
N VAL A 31 4.68 2.00 -9.94
CA VAL A 31 5.28 0.93 -9.13
C VAL A 31 6.18 0.08 -10.01
N GLY A 32 7.42 -0.15 -9.57
CA GLY A 32 8.39 -0.95 -10.31
C GLY A 32 8.27 -2.45 -10.03
N ALA A 33 8.09 -3.26 -11.07
CA ALA A 33 8.16 -4.73 -11.01
C ALA A 33 9.39 -5.25 -11.78
N ARG A 34 10.00 -6.30 -11.25
CA ARG A 34 11.08 -7.09 -11.86
C ARG A 34 10.61 -8.49 -12.31
N SER A 35 9.38 -8.86 -11.96
CA SER A 35 8.72 -10.09 -12.43
C SER A 35 7.21 -9.91 -12.51
N ALA A 36 6.54 -10.76 -13.29
CA ALA A 36 5.07 -10.76 -13.42
C ALA A 36 4.37 -11.06 -12.08
N GLU A 37 4.91 -11.98 -11.26
CA GLU A 37 4.36 -12.31 -9.94
C GLU A 37 4.29 -11.08 -9.01
N GLN A 38 5.20 -10.12 -9.16
CA GLN A 38 5.13 -8.86 -8.40
C GLN A 38 3.95 -7.99 -8.83
N VAL A 39 3.63 -7.98 -10.13
CA VAL A 39 2.44 -7.28 -10.65
C VAL A 39 1.17 -7.91 -10.08
N ASP A 40 1.07 -9.23 -10.12
CA ASP A 40 -0.06 -9.97 -9.52
C ASP A 40 -0.19 -9.68 -8.02
N GLY A 41 0.95 -9.46 -7.35
CA GLY A 41 1.03 -9.10 -5.94
C GLY A 41 0.34 -7.80 -5.57
N TRP A 42 0.25 -6.79 -6.45
CA TRP A 42 -0.40 -5.50 -6.13
C TRP A 42 -1.52 -5.09 -7.07
N ILE A 43 -1.81 -5.84 -8.14
CA ILE A 43 -2.87 -5.48 -9.10
C ILE A 43 -4.26 -5.36 -8.44
N ALA A 44 -4.46 -6.03 -7.31
CA ALA A 44 -5.66 -5.92 -6.49
C ALA A 44 -5.83 -4.56 -5.79
N ALA A 45 -4.82 -3.70 -5.75
CA ALA A 45 -4.84 -2.40 -5.07
C ALA A 45 -6.01 -1.50 -5.52
N SER A 46 -6.37 -1.54 -6.80
CA SER A 46 -7.52 -0.78 -7.36
C SER A 46 -8.87 -1.11 -6.69
N ARG A 47 -8.97 -2.31 -6.10
CA ARG A 47 -10.17 -2.81 -5.41
C ARG A 47 -10.11 -2.63 -3.90
N VAL A 48 -8.98 -2.21 -3.35
CA VAL A 48 -8.85 -1.91 -1.92
C VAL A 48 -9.54 -0.57 -1.64
N ARG A 49 -10.31 -0.52 -0.56
CA ARG A 49 -10.88 0.70 0.00
C ARG A 49 -10.34 0.83 1.41
N LEU A 50 -9.58 1.89 1.63
CA LEU A 50 -9.03 2.23 2.93
C LEU A 50 -10.03 3.12 3.67
N SER A 51 -10.34 2.76 4.90
CA SER A 51 -11.09 3.59 5.83
C SER A 51 -10.25 4.78 6.31
N GLY A 52 -10.89 5.77 6.94
CA GLY A 52 -10.16 6.89 7.55
C GLY A 52 -9.16 6.43 8.63
N GLU A 53 -9.53 5.41 9.40
CA GLU A 53 -8.66 4.78 10.41
C GLU A 53 -7.44 4.13 9.74
N ASP A 54 -7.63 3.45 8.61
CA ASP A 54 -6.52 2.81 7.89
C ASP A 54 -5.52 3.86 7.39
N LEU A 55 -6.01 4.99 6.87
CA LEU A 55 -5.17 6.07 6.37
C LEU A 55 -4.35 6.70 7.49
N GLU A 56 -4.96 6.89 8.66
CA GLU A 56 -4.31 7.42 9.85
C GLU A 56 -3.25 6.46 10.39
N GLU A 57 -3.58 5.18 10.54
CA GLU A 57 -2.65 4.13 11.00
C GLU A 57 -1.43 4.00 10.07
N ILE A 58 -1.67 3.95 8.75
CA ILE A 58 -0.59 3.87 7.76
C ILE A 58 0.27 5.14 7.79
N GLY A 59 -0.35 6.32 7.95
CA GLY A 59 0.36 7.59 8.06
C GLY A 59 1.32 7.62 9.26
N GLN A 60 0.83 7.25 10.44
CA GLN A 60 1.65 7.16 11.66
C GLN A 60 2.80 6.16 11.50
N ALA A 61 2.53 4.99 10.92
CA ALA A 61 3.55 3.98 10.66
C ALA A 61 4.63 4.48 9.67
N ALA A 62 4.22 5.21 8.62
CA ALA A 62 5.14 5.78 7.64
C ALA A 62 6.03 6.88 8.24
N GLU A 63 5.47 7.74 9.10
CA GLU A 63 6.24 8.74 9.84
C GLU A 63 7.27 8.11 10.79
N ALA A 64 6.85 7.08 11.54
CA ALA A 64 7.75 6.33 12.40
C ALA A 64 8.89 5.65 11.61
N ALA A 65 8.59 5.11 10.42
CA ALA A 65 9.59 4.51 9.55
C ALA A 65 10.55 5.54 8.90
N ALA A 66 10.08 6.77 8.69
CA ALA A 66 10.89 7.87 8.15
C ALA A 66 11.92 8.39 9.18
N HIS A 67 11.69 8.17 10.47
CA HIS A 67 12.69 8.41 11.51
C HIS A 67 13.75 7.30 11.49
N ILE A 68 14.70 7.41 10.57
CA ILE A 68 15.91 6.58 10.59
C ILE A 68 16.89 7.23 11.58
N PRO A 69 17.21 6.61 12.73
CA PRO A 69 18.25 7.11 13.61
C PRO A 69 19.59 7.03 12.88
N VAL A 70 20.32 8.14 12.85
CA VAL A 70 21.70 8.25 12.35
C VAL A 70 22.71 7.73 13.36
#